data_AF-A0A6C0D7E8-F1
#
_entry.id   AF-A0A6C0D7E8-F1
#
_cell.length_a   1.000
_cell.length_b   1.000
_cell.length_c   1.000
_cell.angle_alpha   90.00
_cell.angle_beta   90.00
_cell.angle_gamma   90.00
#
_symmetry.space_group_name_H-M   'P 1'
#
loop_
_entity.id
_entity.type
_entity.pdbx_description
1 polymer ?
#
loop_
_entity_poly.entity_id
_entity_poly.type
_entity_poly.pdbx_seq_one_letter_code
_entity_poly.pdbx_strand_id
1 'polypeptide(L)'
;MDLPSSQDYIYIDIPKERINKHKLDFSKVNIYVLQLENGKYYVGKTSKPICERYQEHLVGQGSAWTRKFKPVCVLEEYNNVSDFDEDKITKMYMAEYGIENVRGGAYCRMEMPNSLTKLLYREIWHAQNRCLECGSRVHYVAKCKSFINEKKNVLFRIETVERKNTDWYIVLGISCVILLSLNYFNFKVFTL
;
A
#
# COMPACT_ATOMS: atom_id res chain seq x y z
N MET A 1 -15.49 -26.81 27.31
CA MET A 1 -15.65 -27.02 25.85
C MET A 1 -14.40 -27.74 25.42
N ASP A 2 -14.47 -29.06 25.43
CA ASP A 2 -13.31 -29.91 25.22
C ASP A 2 -12.99 -29.99 23.72
N LEU A 3 -11.71 -29.82 23.38
CA LEU A 3 -11.23 -29.94 22.01
C LEU A 3 -11.38 -31.40 21.55
N PRO A 4 -11.87 -31.65 20.32
CA PRO A 4 -12.00 -33.02 19.82
C PRO A 4 -10.64 -33.70 19.68
N SER A 5 -10.61 -35.00 19.98
CA SER A 5 -9.42 -35.84 19.97
C SER A 5 -8.82 -35.95 18.56
N SER A 6 -7.50 -36.16 18.48
CA SER A 6 -6.68 -36.12 17.26
C SER A 6 -7.01 -37.18 16.20
N GLN A 7 -8.03 -38.02 16.40
CA GLN A 7 -8.41 -39.10 15.49
C GLN A 7 -9.50 -38.71 14.48
N ASP A 8 -10.07 -37.50 14.57
CA ASP A 8 -11.11 -37.02 13.64
C ASP A 8 -10.55 -36.22 12.43
N TYR A 9 -9.22 -36.13 12.30
CA TYR A 9 -8.59 -35.48 11.14
C TYR A 9 -8.34 -36.50 10.02
N ILE A 10 -9.13 -36.39 8.94
CA ILE A 10 -8.86 -37.11 7.70
C ILE A 10 -7.66 -36.43 7.01
N TYR A 11 -6.49 -37.05 7.12
CA TYR A 11 -5.34 -36.69 6.28
C TYR A 11 -5.63 -37.17 4.85
N ILE A 12 -5.89 -36.22 3.96
CA ILE A 12 -6.02 -36.50 2.53
C ILE A 12 -4.58 -36.61 1.99
N ASP A 13 -4.14 -37.82 1.66
CA ASP A 13 -2.89 -38.03 0.94
C ASP A 13 -3.01 -37.41 -0.46
N ILE A 14 -2.43 -36.22 -0.63
CA ILE A 14 -2.36 -35.57 -1.93
C ILE A 14 -1.28 -36.30 -2.75
N PRO A 15 -1.62 -36.92 -3.90
CA PRO A 15 -0.64 -37.61 -4.73
C PRO A 15 0.49 -36.66 -5.14
N LYS A 16 1.75 -37.06 -4.89
CA LYS A 16 2.97 -36.28 -5.21
C LYS A 16 3.13 -36.00 -6.72
N GLU A 17 2.36 -36.67 -7.55
CA GLU A 17 2.36 -36.57 -9.02
C GLU A 17 1.70 -35.28 -9.56
N ARG A 18 1.08 -34.46 -8.69
CA ARG A 18 0.55 -33.13 -9.06
C ARG A 18 1.55 -31.98 -8.91
N ILE A 19 2.82 -32.27 -8.60
CA ILE A 19 3.91 -31.28 -8.54
C ILE A 19 4.60 -31.21 -9.91
N ASN A 20 3.84 -30.87 -10.94
CA ASN A 20 4.41 -30.48 -12.22
C ASN A 20 3.55 -29.35 -12.82
N LYS A 21 3.42 -28.25 -12.06
CA LYS A 21 2.59 -27.11 -12.44
C LYS A 21 3.44 -25.85 -12.46
N HIS A 22 4.02 -25.59 -13.63
CA HIS A 22 4.69 -24.36 -14.05
C HIS A 22 5.79 -23.84 -13.13
N LYS A 23 7.05 -24.11 -13.51
CA LYS A 23 8.18 -23.30 -13.06
C LYS A 23 7.86 -21.84 -13.47
N LEU A 24 7.51 -20.99 -12.52
CA LEU A 24 7.22 -19.59 -12.77
C LEU A 24 8.49 -18.96 -13.34
N ASP A 25 8.52 -18.77 -14.66
CA ASP A 25 9.60 -18.08 -15.33
C ASP A 25 9.37 -16.59 -15.15
N PHE A 26 9.95 -16.03 -14.09
CA PHE A 26 9.94 -14.60 -13.86
C PHE A 26 10.90 -13.95 -14.85
N SER A 27 10.39 -12.97 -15.60
CA SER A 27 11.22 -12.12 -16.46
C SER A 27 12.37 -11.52 -15.64
N LYS A 28 13.57 -11.69 -16.17
CA LYS A 28 14.81 -11.18 -15.58
C LYS A 28 15.10 -9.81 -16.16
N VAL A 29 15.39 -8.86 -15.28
CA VAL A 29 15.69 -7.47 -15.62
C VAL A 29 16.89 -6.96 -14.87
N ASN A 30 17.44 -5.84 -15.33
CA ASN A 30 18.43 -5.08 -14.58
C ASN A 30 17.72 -3.94 -13.84
N ILE A 31 18.01 -3.77 -12.55
CA ILE A 31 17.49 -2.68 -11.72
C ILE A 31 18.67 -1.81 -11.30
N TYR A 32 18.44 -0.50 -11.25
CA TYR A 32 19.42 0.47 -10.81
C TYR A 32 18.78 1.48 -9.85
N VAL A 33 19.61 2.04 -8.98
CA VAL A 33 19.23 3.15 -8.11
C VAL A 33 20.10 4.36 -8.43
N LEU A 34 19.46 5.49 -8.69
CA LEU A 34 20.11 6.77 -8.95
C LEU A 34 20.00 7.67 -7.73
N GLN A 35 21.13 8.26 -7.33
CA GLN A 35 21.12 9.48 -6.53
C GLN A 35 20.81 10.65 -7.45
N LEU A 36 19.90 11.51 -7.03
CA LEU A 36 19.55 12.73 -7.75
C LEU A 36 19.88 13.96 -6.88
N GLU A 37 19.83 15.13 -7.50
CA GLU A 37 19.89 16.41 -6.80
C GLU A 37 18.81 16.52 -5.70
N ASN A 38 19.08 17.39 -4.73
CA ASN A 38 18.17 17.74 -3.63
C ASN A 38 17.77 16.53 -2.75
N GLY A 39 18.68 15.56 -2.60
CA GLY A 39 18.46 14.37 -1.77
C GLY A 39 17.32 13.49 -2.27
N LYS A 40 17.06 13.49 -3.58
CA LYS A 40 16.04 12.64 -4.20
C LYS A 40 16.67 11.39 -4.78
N TYR A 41 15.87 10.34 -4.92
CA TYR A 41 16.31 9.05 -5.45
C TYR A 41 15.35 8.55 -6.51
N TYR A 42 15.88 7.77 -7.44
CA TYR A 42 15.09 7.07 -8.45
C TYR A 42 15.50 5.63 -8.56
N VAL A 43 14.54 4.71 -8.46
CA VAL A 43 14.74 3.29 -8.74
C VAL A 43 14.09 2.99 -10.08
N GLY A 44 14.81 2.33 -10.97
CA GLY A 44 14.29 1.97 -12.27
C GLY A 44 14.79 0.61 -12.72
N LYS A 45 14.03 -0.02 -13.61
CA LYS A 45 14.48 -1.20 -14.33
C LYS A 45 14.76 -0.94 -15.81
N THR A 46 15.55 -1.80 -16.42
CA THR A 46 15.90 -1.75 -17.83
C THR A 46 16.33 -3.13 -18.36
N SER A 47 16.12 -3.37 -19.65
CA SER A 47 16.61 -4.54 -20.38
C SER A 47 17.96 -4.33 -21.05
N LYS A 48 18.44 -3.09 -21.12
CA LYS A 48 19.75 -2.72 -21.69
C LYS A 48 20.80 -2.53 -20.59
N PRO A 49 22.07 -2.29 -20.92
CA PRO A 49 23.09 -1.94 -19.93
C PRO A 49 22.68 -0.71 -19.10
N ILE A 50 22.93 -0.76 -17.79
CA ILE A 50 22.57 0.32 -16.86
C ILE A 50 23.29 1.63 -17.21
N CYS A 51 24.54 1.56 -17.67
CA CYS A 51 25.32 2.73 -18.09
C CYS A 51 24.65 3.50 -19.24
N GLU A 52 24.11 2.82 -20.24
CA GLU A 52 23.36 3.43 -21.34
C GLU A 52 22.08 4.07 -20.83
N ARG A 53 21.36 3.38 -19.93
CA ARG A 53 20.15 3.94 -19.33
C ARG A 53 20.45 5.19 -18.50
N TYR A 54 21.55 5.18 -17.76
CA TYR A 54 22.01 6.34 -16.99
C TYR A 54 22.32 7.53 -17.90
N GLN A 55 23.01 7.33 -19.02
CA GLN A 55 23.26 8.39 -20.01
C GLN A 55 21.97 9.01 -20.55
N GLU A 56 20.95 8.20 -20.84
CA GLU A 56 19.64 8.71 -21.24
C GLU A 56 19.00 9.62 -20.18
N HIS A 57 19.12 9.24 -18.90
CA HIS A 57 18.64 10.09 -17.81
C HIS A 57 19.39 11.44 -17.76
N LEU A 58 20.71 11.46 -17.99
CA LEU A 58 21.52 12.68 -18.02
C LEU A 58 21.07 13.65 -19.12
N VAL A 59 20.79 13.13 -20.33
CA VAL A 59 20.31 13.95 -21.46
C VAL A 59 18.80 14.25 -21.41
N GLY A 60 18.12 13.93 -20.31
CA GLY A 60 16.71 14.24 -20.11
C GLY A 60 15.73 13.28 -20.78
N GLN A 61 16.18 12.14 -21.29
CA GLN A 61 15.35 11.05 -21.82
C GLN A 61 14.94 10.03 -20.72
N GLY A 62 15.03 10.48 -19.46
CA GLY A 62 14.63 9.74 -18.27
C GLY A 62 13.14 9.87 -17.92
N SER A 63 12.80 9.41 -16.71
CA SER A 63 11.47 9.62 -16.11
C SER A 63 11.22 11.10 -15.80
N ALA A 64 9.95 11.49 -15.64
CA ALA A 64 9.59 12.84 -15.22
C ALA A 64 10.30 13.27 -13.93
N TRP A 65 10.49 12.33 -13.00
CA TRP A 65 11.22 12.57 -11.75
C TRP A 65 12.68 12.93 -11.99
N THR A 66 13.40 12.14 -12.80
CA THR A 66 14.82 12.39 -13.12
C THR A 66 15.04 13.56 -14.08
N ARG A 67 14.00 13.99 -14.81
CA ARG A 67 14.04 15.25 -15.57
C ARG A 67 13.95 16.46 -14.65
N LYS A 68 13.15 16.37 -13.59
CA LYS A 68 12.98 17.42 -12.57
C LYS A 68 14.18 17.51 -11.63
N PHE A 69 14.73 16.38 -11.19
CA PHE A 69 15.89 16.29 -10.31
C PHE A 69 16.99 15.55 -11.06
N LYS A 70 18.09 16.22 -11.41
CA LYS A 70 19.08 15.61 -12.29
C LYS A 70 19.82 14.47 -11.59
N PRO A 71 20.15 13.37 -12.29
CA PRO A 71 20.99 12.33 -11.73
C PRO A 71 22.39 12.86 -11.40
N VAL A 72 22.89 12.46 -10.23
CA VAL A 72 24.25 12.74 -9.75
C VAL A 72 25.15 11.54 -10.01
N CYS A 73 24.69 10.34 -9.64
CA CYS A 73 25.41 9.10 -9.84
C CYS A 73 24.48 7.88 -9.78
N VAL A 74 24.99 6.73 -10.22
CA VAL A 74 24.41 5.41 -9.94
C VAL A 74 24.90 4.95 -8.56
N LEU A 75 23.98 4.65 -7.65
CA LEU A 75 24.29 4.15 -6.31
C LEU A 75 24.40 2.64 -6.26
N GLU A 76 23.45 1.96 -6.90
CA GLU A 76 23.33 0.49 -6.84
C GLU A 76 22.89 -0.07 -8.19
N GLU A 77 23.36 -1.27 -8.49
CA GLU A 77 23.05 -2.02 -9.70
C GLU A 77 22.74 -3.48 -9.34
N TYR A 78 21.66 -4.00 -9.91
CA TYR A 78 21.17 -5.34 -9.70
C TYR A 78 20.89 -5.97 -11.07
N ASN A 79 21.69 -6.95 -11.47
CA ASN A 79 21.56 -7.58 -12.80
C ASN A 79 20.84 -8.93 -12.71
N ASN A 80 20.04 -9.25 -13.72
CA ASN A 80 19.33 -10.52 -13.84
C ASN A 80 18.41 -10.86 -12.65
N VAL A 81 17.75 -9.85 -12.10
CA VAL A 81 16.83 -9.95 -10.93
C VAL A 81 15.37 -9.95 -11.36
N SER A 82 14.46 -10.19 -10.41
CA SER A 82 13.03 -10.25 -10.70
C SER A 82 12.46 -8.87 -11.00
N ASP A 83 11.48 -8.79 -11.88
CA ASP A 83 10.66 -7.59 -12.05
C ASP A 83 10.04 -7.08 -10.74
N PHE A 84 9.75 -7.96 -9.78
CA PHE A 84 9.19 -7.59 -8.48
C PHE A 84 10.21 -6.91 -7.56
N ASP A 85 11.51 -7.05 -7.83
CA ASP A 85 12.53 -6.43 -7.00
C ASP A 85 12.53 -4.89 -7.15
N GLU A 86 11.99 -4.33 -8.24
CA GLU A 86 11.96 -2.87 -8.46
C GLU A 86 11.10 -2.18 -7.40
N ASP A 87 9.88 -2.67 -7.18
CA ASP A 87 8.97 -2.13 -6.16
C ASP A 87 9.50 -2.39 -4.75
N LYS A 88 10.14 -3.55 -4.53
CA LYS A 88 10.76 -3.90 -3.25
C LYS A 88 11.89 -2.91 -2.90
N ILE A 89 12.84 -2.70 -3.82
CA ILE A 89 13.96 -1.78 -3.63
C ILE A 89 13.45 -0.34 -3.48
N THR A 90 12.44 0.05 -4.27
CA THR A 90 11.78 1.35 -4.12
C THR A 90 11.26 1.55 -2.70
N LYS A 91 10.55 0.57 -2.13
CA LYS A 91 10.04 0.63 -0.75
C LYS A 91 11.15 0.63 0.30
N MET A 92 12.24 -0.10 0.07
CA MET A 92 13.43 -0.05 0.94
C MET A 92 14.02 1.36 1.00
N TYR A 93 14.20 1.99 -0.17
CA TYR A 93 14.69 3.36 -0.26
C TYR A 93 13.69 4.36 0.35
N MET A 94 12.38 4.18 0.15
CA MET A 94 11.36 5.02 0.80
C MET A 94 11.39 4.89 2.33
N ALA A 95 11.69 3.70 2.85
CA ALA A 95 11.77 3.45 4.29
C ALA A 95 13.00 4.14 4.92
N GLU A 96 14.07 4.31 4.15
CA GLU A 96 15.31 4.95 4.57
C GLU A 96 15.26 6.48 4.39
N TYR A 97 14.91 6.93 3.18
CA TYR A 97 15.02 8.33 2.78
C TYR A 97 13.69 9.10 2.81
N GLY A 98 12.57 8.45 3.11
CA GLY A 98 11.24 9.06 3.09
C GLY A 98 10.50 8.86 1.76
N ILE A 99 9.19 8.60 1.85
CA ILE A 99 8.30 8.29 0.73
C ILE A 99 8.25 9.46 -0.28
N GLU A 100 8.40 10.70 0.19
CA GLU A 100 8.42 11.92 -0.59
C GLU A 100 9.70 12.12 -1.42
N ASN A 101 10.78 11.41 -1.08
CA ASN A 101 12.11 11.60 -1.68
C ASN A 101 12.45 10.56 -2.76
N VAL A 102 11.66 9.49 -2.87
CA VAL A 102 11.97 8.34 -3.73
C VAL A 102 10.84 8.09 -4.72
N ARG A 103 11.19 7.82 -5.98
CA ARG A 103 10.26 7.33 -7.00
C ARG A 103 10.85 6.12 -7.73
N GLY A 104 10.00 5.23 -8.20
CA GLY A 104 10.42 4.03 -8.93
C GLY A 104 9.28 3.03 -9.06
N GLY A 105 9.40 2.06 -9.96
CA GLY A 105 8.39 1.03 -10.21
C GLY A 105 6.97 1.59 -10.33
N ALA A 106 6.04 1.03 -9.56
CA ALA A 106 4.63 1.45 -9.50
C ALA A 106 4.43 2.86 -8.90
N TYR A 107 5.45 3.43 -8.27
CA TYR A 107 5.43 4.69 -7.52
C TYR A 107 6.18 5.81 -8.25
N CYS A 108 6.06 5.89 -9.58
CA CYS A 108 6.78 6.85 -10.43
C CYS A 108 6.06 8.19 -10.65
N ARG A 109 4.82 8.35 -10.14
CA ARG A 109 4.05 9.60 -10.30
C ARG A 109 4.71 10.75 -9.53
N MET A 110 4.70 11.96 -10.11
CA MET A 110 5.26 13.15 -9.47
C MET A 110 4.60 13.43 -8.11
N GLU A 111 3.27 13.44 -8.13
CA GLU A 111 2.43 13.58 -6.94
C GLU A 111 1.76 12.24 -6.64
N MET A 112 1.91 11.78 -5.41
CA MET A 112 1.29 10.54 -4.96
C MET A 112 -0.03 10.85 -4.24
N PRO A 113 -1.13 10.16 -4.58
CA PRO A 113 -2.39 10.31 -3.87
C PRO A 113 -2.21 10.03 -2.37
N ASN A 114 -2.87 10.82 -1.53
CA ASN A 114 -2.80 10.65 -0.07
C ASN A 114 -3.18 9.24 0.40
N SER A 115 -4.13 8.59 -0.29
CA SER A 115 -4.51 7.21 -0.01
C SER A 115 -3.37 6.22 -0.24
N LEU A 116 -2.63 6.38 -1.36
CA LEU A 116 -1.47 5.56 -1.69
C LEU A 116 -0.32 5.82 -0.71
N THR A 117 -0.07 7.09 -0.39
CA THR A 117 0.95 7.47 0.60
C THR A 117 0.65 6.86 1.97
N LYS A 118 -0.62 6.89 2.43
CA LYS A 118 -1.03 6.24 3.69
C LYS A 118 -0.84 4.72 3.64
N LEU A 119 -1.12 4.07 2.51
CA LEU A 119 -0.87 2.65 2.33
C LEU A 119 0.63 2.32 2.42
N LEU A 120 1.49 3.08 1.74
CA LEU A 120 2.94 2.89 1.77
C LEU A 120 3.51 3.07 3.18
N TYR A 121 3.07 4.10 3.91
CA TYR A 121 3.45 4.25 5.32
C TYR A 121 3.08 3.02 6.14
N ARG A 122 1.87 2.46 5.96
CA ARG A 122 1.45 1.24 6.66
C ARG A 122 2.31 0.04 6.31
N GLU A 123 2.63 -0.18 5.04
CA GLU A 123 3.49 -1.28 4.60
C GLU A 123 4.89 -1.18 5.18
N ILE A 124 5.49 0.01 5.13
CA ILE A 124 6.84 0.28 5.67
C ILE A 124 6.84 0.13 7.19
N TRP A 125 5.86 0.71 7.88
CA TRP A 125 5.73 0.58 9.33
C TRP A 125 5.52 -0.87 9.76
N HIS A 126 4.73 -1.65 9.01
CA HIS A 126 4.57 -3.08 9.25
C HIS A 126 5.91 -3.81 9.15
N ALA A 127 6.66 -3.59 8.06
CA ALA A 127 7.97 -4.20 7.86
C ALA A 127 8.98 -3.82 8.96
N GLN A 128 8.83 -2.65 9.58
CA GLN A 128 9.68 -2.14 10.63
C GLN A 128 9.13 -2.36 12.06
N ASN A 129 8.09 -3.20 12.22
CA ASN A 129 7.44 -3.47 13.52
C ASN A 129 6.94 -2.22 14.25
N ARG A 130 6.46 -1.22 13.50
CA ARG A 130 5.90 0.03 14.04
C ARG A 130 4.38 0.02 14.03
N CYS A 131 3.78 0.91 14.81
CA CYS A 131 2.35 1.17 14.80
C CYS A 131 1.86 1.53 13.39
N LEU A 132 0.87 0.78 12.87
CA LEU A 132 0.32 1.01 11.53
C LEU A 132 -0.54 2.28 11.40
N GLU A 133 -0.85 2.98 12.50
CA GLU A 133 -1.62 4.23 12.43
C GLU A 133 -0.73 5.48 12.57
N CYS A 134 0.26 5.46 13.47
CA CYS A 134 1.08 6.63 13.78
C CYS A 134 2.59 6.43 13.62
N GLY A 135 3.04 5.24 13.19
CA GLY A 135 4.46 4.95 13.01
C GLY A 135 5.29 4.86 14.30
N SER A 136 4.66 4.90 15.48
CA SER A 136 5.35 4.76 16.77
C SER A 136 6.03 3.39 16.92
N ARG A 137 7.23 3.38 17.52
CA ARG A 137 7.93 2.15 17.91
C ARG A 137 7.54 1.63 19.31
N VAL A 138 6.75 2.39 20.06
CA VAL A 138 6.44 2.11 21.48
C VAL A 138 5.22 1.19 21.64
N HIS A 139 4.33 1.18 20.65
CA HIS A 139 3.07 0.43 20.73
C HIS A 139 2.62 -0.06 19.36
N TYR A 140 1.78 -1.10 19.35
CA TYR A 140 1.07 -1.55 18.16
C TYR A 140 -0.29 -0.85 18.01
N VAL A 141 -0.89 -0.93 16.81
CA VAL A 141 -2.14 -0.24 16.46
C VAL A 141 -3.28 -0.46 17.45
N ALA A 142 -3.37 -1.65 18.06
CA ALA A 142 -4.38 -1.97 19.07
C ALA A 142 -4.31 -1.08 20.32
N LYS A 143 -3.13 -0.54 20.64
CA LYS A 143 -2.89 0.36 21.78
C LYS A 143 -2.68 1.83 21.34
N CYS A 144 -3.02 2.17 20.11
CA CYS A 144 -2.77 3.50 19.56
C CYS A 144 -3.87 4.50 19.93
N LYS A 145 -3.49 5.59 20.62
CA LYS A 145 -4.44 6.62 21.05
C LYS A 145 -5.16 7.30 19.89
N SER A 146 -4.46 7.61 18.79
CA SER A 146 -5.09 8.24 17.62
C SER A 146 -6.18 7.35 17.02
N PHE A 147 -5.89 6.06 16.85
CA PHE A 147 -6.84 5.07 16.34
C PHE A 147 -8.06 4.90 17.25
N ILE A 148 -7.85 4.83 18.57
CA ILE A 148 -8.94 4.70 19.54
C ILE A 148 -9.84 5.94 19.51
N ASN A 149 -9.26 7.14 19.42
CA ASN A 149 -10.02 8.38 19.40
C ASN A 149 -10.83 8.55 18.10
N GLU A 150 -10.28 8.19 16.95
CA GLU A 150 -11.02 8.19 15.67
C GLU A 150 -12.25 7.27 15.73
N LYS A 151 -12.09 6.04 16.24
CA LYS A 151 -13.22 5.12 16.40
C LYS A 151 -14.31 5.67 17.32
N LYS A 152 -13.92 6.28 18.43
CA LYS A 152 -14.87 6.96 19.33
C LYS A 152 -15.62 8.04 18.57
N ASN A 153 -14.94 8.92 17.83
CA ASN A 153 -15.60 9.99 17.08
C ASN A 153 -16.59 9.47 16.03
N VAL A 154 -16.29 8.36 15.36
CA VAL A 154 -17.25 7.72 14.43
C VAL A 154 -18.45 7.15 15.18
N LEU A 155 -18.25 6.50 16.32
CA LEU A 155 -19.34 5.97 17.16
C LEU A 155 -20.23 7.11 17.71
N PHE A 156 -19.62 8.18 18.24
CA PHE A 156 -20.32 9.40 18.66
C PHE A 156 -21.08 10.06 17.49
N ARG A 157 -20.62 9.91 16.24
CA ARG A 157 -21.33 10.43 15.07
C ARG A 157 -22.55 9.59 14.66
N ILE A 158 -22.62 8.32 15.09
CA ILE A 158 -23.74 7.40 14.82
C ILE A 158 -24.62 7.31 16.08
N GLU A 159 -24.97 8.44 16.68
CA GLU A 159 -25.55 8.45 18.02
C GLU A 159 -27.04 8.11 18.11
N THR A 160 -27.82 8.15 17.03
CA THR A 160 -29.21 7.70 17.10
C THR A 160 -29.61 6.87 15.89
N VAL A 161 -29.65 5.55 16.11
CA VAL A 161 -30.47 4.65 15.32
C VAL A 161 -31.75 4.39 16.10
N GLU A 162 -32.79 5.19 15.86
CA GLU A 162 -34.10 4.94 16.43
C GLU A 162 -34.81 3.83 15.63
N ARG A 163 -35.60 3.00 16.32
CA ARG A 163 -36.47 2.00 15.71
C ARG A 163 -37.91 2.41 15.96
N LYS A 164 -38.63 2.83 14.91
CA LYS A 164 -40.08 3.06 14.95
C LYS A 164 -40.69 2.28 13.80
N ASN A 165 -41.59 1.34 14.10
CA ASN A 165 -42.32 0.48 13.15
C ASN A 165 -41.50 -0.01 11.93
N THR A 166 -40.90 -1.20 12.06
CA THR A 166 -40.19 -1.98 11.01
C THR A 166 -39.03 -1.32 10.25
N ASP A 167 -38.84 0.00 10.34
CA ASP A 167 -37.79 0.73 9.63
C ASP A 167 -36.65 1.18 10.55
N TRP A 168 -35.45 1.27 9.96
CA TRP A 168 -34.21 1.71 10.62
C TRP A 168 -33.87 3.14 10.17
N TYR A 169 -33.64 4.05 11.13
CA TYR A 169 -33.26 5.44 10.84
C TYR A 169 -31.81 5.68 11.25
N ILE A 170 -31.00 6.39 10.45
CA ILE A 170 -29.68 6.89 10.90
C ILE A 170 -29.80 8.40 11.07
N VAL A 171 -29.70 8.88 12.29
CA VAL A 171 -29.68 10.31 12.60
C VAL A 171 -28.23 10.77 12.60
N LEU A 172 -27.87 11.61 11.64
CA LEU A 172 -26.62 12.35 11.63
C LEU A 172 -26.90 13.75 12.18
N GLY A 173 -26.12 14.17 13.18
CA GLY A 173 -26.38 15.33 14.05
C GLY A 173 -27.03 16.56 13.37
N ILE A 174 -28.09 17.04 14.03
CA ILE A 174 -28.80 18.32 13.87
C ILE A 174 -28.78 18.92 12.45
N SER A 175 -29.48 18.27 11.51
CA SER A 175 -30.37 18.91 10.50
C SER A 175 -30.75 18.02 9.30
N CYS A 176 -30.43 16.73 9.27
CA CYS A 176 -30.84 15.86 8.15
C CYS A 176 -31.11 14.42 8.57
N VAL A 177 -32.36 13.96 8.39
CA VAL A 177 -32.76 12.57 8.58
C VAL A 177 -32.72 11.88 7.23
N ILE A 178 -31.85 10.87 7.07
CA ILE A 178 -31.79 10.06 5.84
C ILE A 178 -32.70 8.83 6.03
N LEU A 179 -33.71 8.69 5.17
CA LEU A 179 -34.57 7.51 5.11
C LEU A 179 -33.89 6.40 4.30
N LEU A 180 -33.64 5.25 4.91
CA LEU A 180 -33.23 4.04 4.22
C LEU A 180 -34.31 2.98 4.44
N SER A 181 -35.27 2.84 3.50
CA SER A 181 -36.15 1.67 3.51
C SER A 181 -35.46 0.51 2.80
N LEU A 182 -35.39 -0.64 3.47
CA LEU A 182 -34.93 -1.89 2.88
C LEU A 182 -36.05 -2.48 2.02
N ASN A 183 -36.28 -1.90 0.86
CA ASN A 183 -36.90 -2.62 -0.25
C ASN A 183 -36.27 -2.12 -1.55
N TYR A 184 -35.39 -2.96 -2.10
CA TYR A 184 -34.86 -2.97 -3.47
C TYR A 184 -34.69 -1.62 -4.18
N PHE A 185 -33.42 -1.22 -4.37
CA PHE A 185 -32.97 -0.33 -5.45
C PHE A 185 -33.83 0.92 -5.68
N ASN A 186 -33.65 1.97 -4.88
CA ASN A 186 -33.70 3.37 -5.34
C ASN A 186 -33.36 4.32 -4.18
N PHE A 187 -32.18 4.95 -4.23
CA PHE A 187 -31.83 6.03 -3.32
C PHE A 187 -32.52 7.31 -3.77
N LYS A 188 -33.58 7.75 -3.07
CA LYS A 188 -34.09 9.12 -3.19
C LYS A 188 -33.54 9.96 -2.04
N VAL A 189 -32.57 10.82 -2.36
CA VAL A 189 -32.14 11.91 -1.49
C VAL A 189 -33.19 13.01 -1.60
N PHE A 190 -33.93 13.26 -0.53
CA PHE A 190 -34.72 14.49 -0.40
C PHE A 190 -33.93 15.48 0.43
N THR A 191 -33.71 16.66 -0.15
CA THR A 191 -33.37 17.87 0.60
C THR A 191 -34.69 18.58 0.93
N LEU A 192 -34.83 19.04 2.17
CA LEU A 192 -35.92 19.94 2.57
C LEU A 192 -35.71 21.31 1.92
#